data_AF-A0A1G5Q4L7-F1
#
_entry.id   AF-A0A1G5Q4L7-F1
#
_cell.length_a   1.000
_cell.length_b   1.000
_cell.length_c   1.000
_cell.angle_alpha   90.00
_cell.angle_beta   90.00
_cell.angle_gamma   90.00
#
_symmetry.space_group_name_H-M   'P 1'
#
loop_
_entity.id
_entity.type
_entity.pdbx_description
1 polymer ?
#
loop_
_entity_poly.entity_id
_entity_poly.type
_entity_poly.pdbx_seq_one_letter_code
_entity_poly.pdbx_strand_id
1 'polypeptide(L)'
;MEITGTVQREAWLDKVIPPVERLAEDLWSVPVTFPNNPMRYTLAYIIVDGDACLVVDPGFDSPQGRLDLQVGLKSAGVGVRDITGILATHFHTDHLGMASWLRQASGAGVILGRAERRYISAFEDPGRESAADCARMRTWGVPEDRIHEAALDVDGLMHLKMLADADLRVGDGDFVPGTGKKITVVETPGHTPGHICLKYDNRRVVMSGDHVLPRISPNVSLEMRGDPDPLRSCLESLDRFEGDNELEVLPAHEYRFKGLAQRVQELRSLALARSDEVAALIQAQRQPSVWSIAKRLRWSRGFESLGGLQLRLALSETAAHLQYLRTTGNSHGVEGLPLISPRPSASQI
;
A
#
# COMPACT_ATOMS: atom_id res chain seq x y z
N MET A 1 19.33 3.60 10.86
CA MET A 1 18.10 2.83 11.14
C MET A 1 18.39 1.87 12.28
N GLU A 2 17.58 1.90 13.34
CA GLU A 2 17.65 0.99 14.49
C GLU A 2 16.50 -0.01 14.39
N ILE A 3 16.76 -1.31 14.48
CA ILE A 3 15.69 -2.32 14.45
C ILE A 3 15.15 -2.50 15.87
N THR A 4 13.85 -2.30 16.05
CA THR A 4 13.17 -2.46 17.34
C THR A 4 12.38 -3.78 17.42
N GLY A 5 11.85 -4.26 16.30
CA GLY A 5 11.21 -5.57 16.18
C GLY A 5 12.21 -6.69 15.91
N THR A 6 13.10 -6.99 16.86
CA THR A 6 14.18 -7.97 16.67
C THR A 6 13.65 -9.38 16.38
N VAL A 7 12.63 -9.83 17.12
CA VAL A 7 11.98 -11.12 16.91
C VAL A 7 11.27 -11.18 15.55
N GLN A 8 10.58 -10.11 15.16
CA GLN A 8 10.00 -9.99 13.80
C GLN A 8 11.08 -10.09 12.72
N ARG A 9 12.23 -9.44 12.92
CA ARG A 9 13.34 -9.48 11.96
C ARG A 9 13.95 -10.88 11.84
N GLU A 10 14.18 -11.56 12.96
CA GLU A 10 14.69 -12.93 12.97
C GLU A 10 13.72 -13.86 12.24
N ALA A 11 12.42 -13.79 12.57
CA ALA A 11 11.38 -14.55 11.86
C ALA A 11 11.35 -14.24 10.36
N TRP A 12 11.52 -12.96 9.98
CA TRP A 12 11.59 -12.56 8.58
C TRP A 12 12.79 -13.18 7.84
N LEU A 13 13.97 -13.23 8.46
CA LEU A 13 15.17 -13.83 7.90
C LEU A 13 15.03 -15.36 7.78
N ASP A 14 14.45 -15.98 8.79
CA ASP A 14 14.23 -17.43 8.87
C ASP A 14 13.01 -17.90 8.05
N LYS A 15 12.27 -16.96 7.46
CA LYS A 15 11.05 -17.19 6.66
C LYS A 15 9.95 -17.91 7.44
N VAL A 16 9.81 -17.58 8.72
CA VAL A 16 8.73 -18.05 9.59
C VAL A 16 7.81 -16.89 9.98
N ILE A 17 6.64 -17.21 10.54
CA ILE A 17 5.71 -16.23 11.07
C ILE A 17 6.19 -15.80 12.47
N PRO A 18 6.34 -14.50 12.77
CA PRO A 18 6.71 -14.07 14.11
C PRO A 18 5.60 -14.36 15.14
N PRO A 19 5.88 -14.30 16.44
CA PRO A 19 4.83 -14.39 17.45
C PRO A 19 4.00 -13.10 17.49
N VAL A 20 2.85 -13.17 18.18
CA VAL A 20 2.13 -11.97 18.64
C VAL A 20 3.00 -11.26 19.67
N GLU A 21 3.17 -9.94 19.51
CA GLU A 21 3.94 -9.11 20.43
C GLU A 21 3.06 -8.06 21.09
N ARG A 22 3.17 -7.92 22.42
CA ARG A 22 2.62 -6.78 23.15
C ARG A 22 3.64 -5.63 23.09
N LEU A 23 3.31 -4.56 22.37
CA LEU A 23 4.20 -3.42 22.14
C LEU A 23 4.10 -2.38 23.25
N ALA A 24 2.89 -2.20 23.79
CA ALA A 24 2.61 -1.34 24.91
C ALA A 24 1.47 -1.93 25.76
N GLU A 25 1.05 -1.21 26.79
CA GLU A 25 -0.06 -1.65 27.64
C GLU A 25 -1.35 -1.93 26.85
N ASP A 26 -1.59 -1.13 25.81
CA ASP A 26 -2.81 -1.04 25.00
C ASP A 26 -2.59 -1.38 23.52
N LEU A 27 -1.41 -1.85 23.11
CA LEU A 27 -1.04 -2.03 21.70
C LEU A 27 -0.35 -3.37 21.47
N TRP A 28 -0.86 -4.13 20.50
CA TRP A 28 -0.31 -5.42 20.08
C TRP A 28 -0.02 -5.44 18.59
N SER A 29 1.02 -6.16 18.19
CA SER A 29 1.30 -6.52 16.80
C SER A 29 1.00 -7.99 16.58
N VAL A 30 0.20 -8.28 15.56
CA VAL A 30 -0.32 -9.61 15.26
C VAL A 30 0.02 -9.94 13.81
N PRO A 31 0.93 -10.90 13.55
CA PRO A 31 1.19 -11.33 12.19
C PRO A 31 0.03 -12.20 11.70
N VAL A 32 -0.67 -11.70 10.68
CA VAL A 32 -1.75 -12.40 10.00
C VAL A 32 -1.21 -13.03 8.72
N THR A 33 -1.37 -14.34 8.57
CA THR A 33 -0.83 -15.08 7.43
C THR A 33 -1.37 -14.57 6.10
N PHE A 34 -0.45 -14.28 5.16
CA PHE A 34 -0.75 -14.00 3.76
C PHE A 34 -0.32 -15.21 2.90
N PRO A 35 -1.25 -16.17 2.66
CA PRO A 35 -0.92 -17.45 2.07
C PRO A 35 -0.40 -17.31 0.63
N ASN A 36 0.60 -18.12 0.28
CA ASN A 36 1.20 -18.19 -1.06
C ASN A 36 1.76 -16.85 -1.59
N ASN A 37 2.06 -15.90 -0.69
CA ASN A 37 2.64 -14.60 -1.05
C ASN A 37 4.09 -14.47 -0.53
N PRO A 38 5.02 -13.87 -1.30
CA PRO A 38 6.39 -13.59 -0.83
C PRO A 38 6.49 -12.79 0.47
N MET A 39 5.49 -11.95 0.77
CA MET A 39 5.39 -11.18 2.00
C MET A 39 5.07 -12.03 3.23
N ARG A 40 4.47 -13.21 3.03
CA ARG A 40 4.13 -14.23 4.05
C ARG A 40 3.12 -13.82 5.12
N TYR A 41 3.14 -12.58 5.59
CA TYR A 41 2.23 -12.04 6.58
C TYR A 41 2.05 -10.52 6.45
N THR A 42 0.94 -10.05 6.99
CA THR A 42 0.67 -8.64 7.28
C THR A 42 0.61 -8.46 8.79
N LEU A 43 1.28 -7.46 9.33
CA LEU A 43 1.25 -7.09 10.74
C LEU A 43 -0.01 -6.26 10.99
N ALA A 44 -1.04 -6.91 11.52
CA ALA A 44 -2.19 -6.23 12.08
C ALA A 44 -1.83 -5.60 13.42
N TYR A 45 -2.47 -4.49 13.77
CA TYR A 45 -2.32 -3.86 15.09
C TYR A 45 -3.65 -3.86 15.83
N ILE A 46 -3.63 -4.28 17.09
CA ILE A 46 -4.79 -4.26 17.98
C ILE A 46 -4.55 -3.20 19.04
N ILE A 47 -5.51 -2.28 19.18
CA ILE A 47 -5.47 -1.21 20.18
C ILE A 47 -6.65 -1.38 21.12
N VAL A 48 -6.38 -1.53 22.42
CA VAL A 48 -7.40 -1.71 23.47
C VAL A 48 -7.31 -0.57 24.47
N ASP A 49 -8.29 0.32 24.49
CA ASP A 49 -8.33 1.51 25.34
C ASP A 49 -9.69 1.64 26.02
N GLY A 50 -9.78 1.21 27.28
CA GLY A 50 -11.06 1.08 27.98
C GLY A 50 -11.98 0.08 27.26
N ASP A 51 -13.17 0.54 26.87
CA ASP A 51 -14.15 -0.28 26.13
C ASP A 51 -13.91 -0.29 24.61
N ALA A 52 -12.93 0.48 24.11
CA ALA A 52 -12.63 0.53 22.69
C ALA A 52 -11.62 -0.56 22.30
N CYS A 53 -11.92 -1.30 21.24
CA CYS A 53 -11.01 -2.22 20.58
C CYS A 53 -10.96 -1.91 19.08
N LEU A 54 -9.84 -1.36 18.62
CA LEU A 54 -9.59 -1.04 17.23
C LEU A 54 -8.65 -2.09 16.63
N VAL A 55 -9.01 -2.66 15.49
CA VAL A 55 -8.12 -3.47 14.66
C VAL A 55 -7.68 -2.65 13.45
N VAL A 56 -6.38 -2.45 13.30
CA VAL A 56 -5.74 -1.79 12.15
C VAL A 56 -5.15 -2.86 11.24
N ASP A 57 -5.45 -2.79 9.94
CA ASP A 57 -5.01 -3.72 8.89
C ASP A 57 -5.27 -5.19 9.26
N PRO A 58 -6.54 -5.63 9.34
CA PRO A 58 -6.91 -6.97 9.81
C PRO A 58 -6.35 -8.14 9.01
N GLY A 59 -5.69 -7.88 7.88
CA GLY A 59 -4.96 -8.89 7.13
C GLY A 59 -5.75 -9.47 5.96
N PHE A 60 -5.09 -10.39 5.25
CA PHE A 60 -5.71 -11.18 4.19
C PHE A 60 -6.78 -12.13 4.74
N ASP A 61 -7.94 -12.20 4.07
CA ASP A 61 -9.01 -13.09 4.50
C ASP A 61 -8.71 -14.55 4.14
N SER A 62 -8.29 -15.33 5.13
CA SER A 62 -8.09 -16.77 5.00
C SER A 62 -8.45 -17.50 6.31
N PRO A 63 -8.74 -18.81 6.27
CA PRO A 63 -8.96 -19.58 7.49
C PRO A 63 -7.82 -19.43 8.50
N GLN A 64 -6.56 -19.46 8.04
CA GLN A 64 -5.40 -19.27 8.91
C GLN A 64 -5.33 -17.83 9.44
N GLY A 65 -5.49 -16.82 8.57
CA GLY A 65 -5.45 -15.42 8.99
C GLY A 65 -6.50 -15.08 10.05
N ARG A 66 -7.72 -15.61 9.91
CA ARG A 66 -8.78 -15.46 10.92
C ARG A 66 -8.41 -16.08 12.27
N LEU A 67 -7.67 -17.19 12.27
CA LEU A 67 -7.16 -17.82 13.49
C LEU A 67 -6.04 -16.98 14.11
N ASP A 68 -5.10 -16.50 13.29
CA ASP A 68 -3.98 -15.65 13.72
C ASP A 68 -4.51 -14.39 14.43
N LEU A 69 -5.49 -13.71 13.82
CA LEU A 69 -6.10 -12.52 14.41
C LEU A 69 -6.85 -12.84 15.72
N GLN A 70 -7.57 -13.97 15.80
CA GLN A 70 -8.22 -14.41 17.03
C GLN A 70 -7.22 -14.71 18.15
N VAL A 71 -6.05 -15.29 17.83
CA VAL A 71 -4.94 -15.48 18.79
C VAL A 71 -4.43 -14.12 19.27
N GLY A 72 -4.28 -13.15 18.36
CA GLY A 72 -3.95 -11.77 18.69
C GLY A 72 -4.93 -11.12 19.68
N LEU A 73 -6.22 -11.15 19.35
CA LEU A 73 -7.29 -10.62 20.19
C LEU A 73 -7.30 -11.26 21.58
N LYS A 74 -7.22 -12.59 21.63
CA LYS A 74 -7.14 -13.33 22.90
C LYS A 74 -5.92 -12.92 23.73
N SER A 75 -4.78 -12.68 23.09
CA SER A 75 -3.55 -12.21 23.77
C SER A 75 -3.68 -10.78 24.29
N ALA A 76 -4.55 -9.97 23.69
CA ALA A 76 -4.94 -8.65 24.17
C ALA A 76 -6.06 -8.69 25.23
N GLY A 77 -6.55 -9.88 25.59
CA GLY A 77 -7.61 -10.05 26.59
C GLY A 77 -9.02 -9.78 26.07
N VAL A 78 -9.20 -9.69 24.75
CA VAL A 78 -10.48 -9.39 24.09
C VAL A 78 -10.88 -10.49 23.10
N GLY A 79 -12.14 -10.55 22.73
CA GLY A 79 -12.69 -11.40 21.69
C GLY A 79 -13.09 -10.60 20.45
N VAL A 80 -13.44 -11.30 19.38
CA VAL A 80 -13.91 -10.68 18.11
C VAL A 80 -15.12 -9.77 18.34
N ARG A 81 -16.02 -10.14 19.26
CA ARG A 81 -17.22 -9.36 19.57
C ARG A 81 -16.95 -8.06 20.34
N ASP A 82 -15.76 -7.90 20.89
CA ASP A 82 -15.37 -6.70 21.63
C ASP A 82 -14.79 -5.63 20.68
N ILE A 83 -14.53 -5.98 19.41
CA ILE A 83 -14.04 -5.02 18.40
C ILE A 83 -15.09 -3.94 18.20
N THR A 84 -14.68 -2.68 18.39
CA THR A 84 -15.53 -1.49 18.21
C THR A 84 -15.21 -0.74 16.91
N GLY A 85 -14.06 -1.00 16.29
CA GLY A 85 -13.67 -0.40 15.01
C GLY A 85 -12.72 -1.27 14.21
N ILE A 86 -12.86 -1.22 12.90
CA ILE A 86 -11.96 -1.86 11.94
C ILE A 86 -11.41 -0.76 11.05
N LEU A 87 -10.09 -0.60 10.97
CA LEU A 87 -9.45 0.40 10.11
C LEU A 87 -8.50 -0.32 9.18
N ALA A 88 -8.53 0.01 7.89
CA ALA A 88 -7.47 -0.38 6.97
C ALA A 88 -6.75 0.89 6.47
N THR A 89 -5.43 0.84 6.45
CA THR A 89 -4.58 1.93 5.97
C THR A 89 -4.83 2.20 4.48
N HIS A 90 -5.17 1.16 3.73
CA HIS A 90 -5.58 1.24 2.32
C HIS A 90 -6.36 0.00 1.88
N PHE A 91 -6.77 -0.05 0.61
CA PHE A 91 -7.70 -1.04 0.10
C PHE A 91 -7.12 -2.41 -0.28
N HIS A 92 -5.79 -2.60 -0.27
CA HIS A 92 -5.21 -3.87 -0.72
C HIS A 92 -5.70 -5.05 0.11
N THR A 93 -5.80 -6.20 -0.53
CA THR A 93 -6.50 -7.39 -0.02
C THR A 93 -5.91 -7.92 1.29
N ASP A 94 -4.63 -7.70 1.51
CA ASP A 94 -3.90 -8.10 2.70
C ASP A 94 -3.95 -7.08 3.84
N HIS A 95 -4.64 -5.95 3.64
CA HIS A 95 -4.96 -4.98 4.69
C HIS A 95 -6.47 -4.95 4.95
N LEU A 96 -7.28 -4.84 3.89
CA LEU A 96 -8.73 -4.71 3.97
C LEU A 96 -9.48 -6.06 3.90
N GLY A 97 -8.84 -7.13 3.43
CA GLY A 97 -9.51 -8.38 3.04
C GLY A 97 -10.44 -8.95 4.11
N MET A 98 -9.96 -9.02 5.36
CA MET A 98 -10.71 -9.61 6.46
C MET A 98 -11.77 -8.68 7.07
N ALA A 99 -11.85 -7.40 6.66
CA ALA A 99 -12.75 -6.43 7.27
C ALA A 99 -14.23 -6.82 7.14
N SER A 100 -14.65 -7.41 6.01
CA SER A 100 -16.02 -7.89 5.82
C SER A 100 -16.42 -8.96 6.83
N TRP A 101 -15.52 -9.92 7.10
CA TRP A 101 -15.73 -10.97 8.09
C TRP A 101 -15.77 -10.40 9.51
N LEU A 102 -14.83 -9.51 9.86
CA LEU A 102 -14.81 -8.86 11.18
C LEU A 102 -16.08 -8.06 11.44
N ARG A 103 -16.51 -7.24 10.48
CA ARG A 103 -17.75 -6.45 10.58
C ARG A 103 -18.95 -7.35 10.84
N GLN A 104 -19.05 -8.49 10.15
CA GLN A 104 -20.14 -9.44 10.37
C GLN A 104 -20.08 -10.07 11.77
N ALA A 105 -18.88 -10.36 12.26
CA ALA A 105 -18.68 -11.06 13.52
C ALA A 105 -18.79 -10.14 14.76
N SER A 106 -18.42 -8.87 14.64
CA SER A 106 -18.37 -7.90 15.75
C SER A 106 -19.48 -6.84 15.69
N GLY A 107 -20.00 -6.53 14.50
CA GLY A 107 -20.89 -5.37 14.29
C GLY A 107 -20.15 -4.02 14.19
N ALA A 108 -18.81 -4.01 14.24
CA ALA A 108 -18.01 -2.79 14.14
C ALA A 108 -18.01 -2.19 12.74
N GLY A 109 -17.94 -0.86 12.66
CA GLY A 109 -17.79 -0.13 11.40
C GLY A 109 -16.37 -0.20 10.84
N VAL A 110 -16.26 -0.12 9.52
CA VAL A 110 -15.00 -0.05 8.77
C VAL A 110 -14.62 1.41 8.50
N ILE A 111 -13.35 1.74 8.72
CA ILE A 111 -12.77 3.07 8.55
C ILE A 111 -11.71 3.00 7.46
N LEU A 112 -11.78 3.91 6.49
CA LEU A 112 -10.79 4.07 5.42
C LEU A 112 -10.42 5.55 5.22
N GLY A 113 -9.30 5.78 4.54
CA GLY A 113 -8.94 7.12 4.08
C GLY A 113 -10.01 7.75 3.19
N ARG A 114 -10.09 9.08 3.17
CA ARG A 114 -11.14 9.82 2.46
C ARG A 114 -11.05 9.65 0.95
N ALA A 115 -9.83 9.60 0.44
CA ALA A 115 -9.56 9.35 -0.97
C ALA A 115 -9.59 7.86 -1.34
N GLU A 116 -9.73 6.95 -0.36
CA GLU A 116 -9.92 5.53 -0.68
C GLU A 116 -11.27 5.35 -1.35
N ARG A 117 -11.26 4.76 -2.54
CA ARG A 117 -12.48 4.51 -3.29
C ARG A 117 -12.55 3.03 -3.56
N ARG A 118 -13.74 2.48 -3.39
CA ARG A 118 -13.98 1.13 -3.88
C ARG A 118 -13.72 1.11 -5.38
N TYR A 119 -12.99 0.10 -5.85
CA TYR A 119 -13.02 -0.27 -7.26
C TYR A 119 -14.49 -0.52 -7.72
N ILE A 120 -15.33 -1.04 -6.81
CA ILE A 120 -16.77 -1.35 -6.97
C ILE A 120 -17.63 -0.21 -7.49
N SER A 121 -17.52 0.98 -6.89
CA SER A 121 -18.33 2.14 -7.29
C SER A 121 -17.77 2.78 -8.55
N ALA A 122 -16.61 2.33 -8.99
CA ALA A 122 -15.91 2.88 -10.13
C ALA A 122 -16.33 2.23 -11.45
N PHE A 123 -16.85 0.99 -11.45
CA PHE A 123 -17.33 0.30 -12.65
C PHE A 123 -18.59 -0.57 -12.42
N GLU A 124 -19.53 -0.53 -13.38
CA GLU A 124 -20.77 -1.30 -13.34
C GLU A 124 -20.59 -2.75 -13.80
N ASP A 125 -19.85 -2.93 -14.92
CA ASP A 125 -19.65 -4.20 -15.61
C ASP A 125 -18.17 -4.63 -15.58
N PRO A 126 -17.81 -5.76 -14.92
CA PRO A 126 -16.43 -6.24 -14.85
C PRO A 126 -15.86 -6.64 -16.22
N GLY A 127 -16.68 -7.10 -17.16
CA GLY A 127 -16.22 -7.52 -18.49
C GLY A 127 -15.77 -6.31 -19.30
N ARG A 128 -16.54 -5.23 -19.23
CA ARG A 128 -16.18 -3.94 -19.83
C ARG A 128 -14.91 -3.35 -19.19
N GLU A 129 -14.78 -3.46 -17.87
CA GLU A 129 -13.62 -2.97 -17.14
C GLU A 129 -12.34 -3.76 -17.49
N SER A 130 -12.44 -5.09 -17.55
CA SER A 130 -11.34 -5.97 -18.00
C SER A 130 -10.94 -5.67 -19.45
N ALA A 131 -11.91 -5.45 -20.34
CA ALA A 131 -11.64 -5.07 -21.72
C ALA A 131 -10.95 -3.69 -21.83
N ALA A 132 -11.34 -2.72 -21.00
CA ALA A 132 -10.69 -1.41 -20.93
C ALA A 132 -9.24 -1.54 -20.42
N ASP A 133 -8.99 -2.39 -19.43
CA ASP A 133 -7.63 -2.63 -18.93
C ASP A 133 -6.77 -3.37 -19.96
N CYS A 134 -7.34 -4.32 -20.72
CA CYS A 134 -6.67 -4.94 -21.87
C CYS A 134 -6.30 -3.91 -22.94
N ALA A 135 -7.21 -2.97 -23.26
CA ALA A 135 -6.94 -1.88 -24.19
C ALA A 135 -5.80 -0.98 -23.68
N ARG A 136 -5.77 -0.68 -22.37
CA ARG A 136 -4.68 0.06 -21.73
C ARG A 136 -3.34 -0.68 -21.86
N MET A 137 -3.28 -1.98 -21.56
CA MET A 137 -2.08 -2.79 -21.76
C MET A 137 -1.58 -2.74 -23.21
N ARG A 138 -2.49 -2.75 -24.19
CA ARG A 138 -2.12 -2.59 -25.60
C ARG A 138 -1.51 -1.22 -25.90
N THR A 139 -2.07 -0.12 -25.36
CA THR A 139 -1.49 1.23 -25.48
C THR A 139 -0.12 1.35 -24.79
N TRP A 140 0.14 0.50 -23.79
CA TRP A 140 1.43 0.40 -23.11
C TRP A 140 2.47 -0.42 -23.89
N GLY A 141 2.10 -0.94 -25.07
CA GLY A 141 2.99 -1.73 -25.93
C GLY A 141 3.17 -3.18 -25.49
N VAL A 142 2.30 -3.68 -24.60
CA VAL A 142 2.35 -5.08 -24.16
C VAL A 142 2.03 -6.00 -25.36
N PRO A 143 2.85 -7.04 -25.64
CA PRO A 143 2.59 -8.01 -26.69
C PRO A 143 1.24 -8.70 -26.53
N GLU A 144 0.56 -8.98 -27.63
CA GLU A 144 -0.82 -9.50 -27.64
C GLU A 144 -0.96 -10.82 -26.85
N ASP A 145 0.07 -11.68 -26.89
CA ASP A 145 0.15 -12.94 -26.16
C ASP A 145 0.37 -12.78 -24.64
N ARG A 146 0.70 -11.56 -24.18
CA ARG A 146 0.92 -11.23 -22.75
C ARG A 146 -0.17 -10.33 -22.16
N ILE A 147 -1.08 -9.77 -22.96
CA ILE A 147 -2.07 -8.79 -22.49
C ILE A 147 -2.96 -9.36 -21.39
N HIS A 148 -3.53 -10.54 -21.60
CA HIS A 148 -4.46 -11.16 -20.65
C HIS A 148 -3.81 -11.54 -19.32
N GLU A 149 -2.50 -11.76 -19.32
CA GLU A 149 -1.74 -12.04 -18.10
C GLU A 149 -1.47 -10.76 -17.28
N ALA A 150 -1.27 -9.62 -17.95
CA ALA A 150 -0.98 -8.33 -17.31
C ALA A 150 -2.25 -7.55 -16.89
N ALA A 151 -3.34 -7.70 -17.64
CA ALA A 151 -4.62 -7.05 -17.37
C ALA A 151 -5.33 -7.70 -16.18
N LEU A 152 -6.23 -6.97 -15.51
CA LEU A 152 -7.14 -7.58 -14.55
C LEU A 152 -8.18 -8.41 -15.30
N ASP A 153 -8.35 -9.65 -14.86
CA ASP A 153 -9.46 -10.47 -15.27
C ASP A 153 -10.73 -10.14 -14.47
N VAL A 154 -11.84 -10.72 -14.91
CA VAL A 154 -13.16 -10.52 -14.28
C VAL A 154 -13.16 -10.99 -12.83
N ASP A 155 -12.47 -12.09 -12.53
CA ASP A 155 -12.44 -12.67 -11.19
C ASP A 155 -11.68 -11.79 -10.20
N GLY A 156 -10.52 -11.26 -10.59
CA GLY A 156 -9.75 -10.30 -9.80
C GLY A 156 -10.51 -9.00 -9.55
N LEU A 157 -11.19 -8.47 -10.58
CA LEU A 157 -12.07 -7.31 -10.44
C LEU A 157 -13.24 -7.60 -9.50
N MET A 158 -13.83 -8.79 -9.58
CA MET A 158 -14.91 -9.22 -8.70
C MET A 158 -14.45 -9.40 -7.26
N HIS A 159 -13.24 -9.92 -7.04
CA HIS A 159 -12.66 -10.05 -5.72
C HIS A 159 -12.44 -8.68 -5.06
N LEU A 160 -11.82 -7.74 -5.77
CA LEU A 160 -11.74 -6.34 -5.33
C LEU A 160 -13.14 -5.75 -5.11
N LYS A 161 -14.13 -6.19 -5.92
CA LYS A 161 -15.52 -5.76 -5.81
C LYS A 161 -16.28 -6.32 -4.60
N MET A 162 -15.73 -7.29 -3.90
CA MET A 162 -16.34 -7.86 -2.70
C MET A 162 -15.72 -7.37 -1.39
N LEU A 163 -14.67 -6.54 -1.46
CA LEU A 163 -14.06 -5.91 -0.29
C LEU A 163 -15.04 -4.98 0.44
N ALA A 164 -14.85 -4.83 1.75
CA ALA A 164 -15.67 -3.95 2.58
C ALA A 164 -15.60 -2.50 2.09
N ASP A 165 -16.67 -1.72 2.28
CA ASP A 165 -16.58 -0.25 2.20
C ASP A 165 -16.23 0.31 3.56
N ALA A 166 -15.81 1.57 3.55
CA ALA A 166 -15.86 2.40 4.72
C ALA A 166 -17.31 2.73 5.12
N ASP A 167 -17.64 2.47 6.38
CA ASP A 167 -18.76 3.08 7.08
C ASP A 167 -18.40 4.51 7.52
N LEU A 168 -17.09 4.78 7.73
CA LEU A 168 -16.55 6.10 7.98
C LEU A 168 -15.31 6.38 7.14
N ARG A 169 -15.21 7.62 6.66
CA ARG A 169 -14.04 8.13 5.95
C ARG A 169 -13.32 9.17 6.79
N VAL A 170 -12.01 8.99 6.96
CA VAL A 170 -11.13 9.91 7.69
C VAL A 170 -10.12 10.53 6.74
N GLY A 171 -9.75 11.79 6.98
CA GLY A 171 -8.76 12.51 6.20
C GLY A 171 -7.63 13.05 7.07
N ASP A 172 -6.80 13.89 6.47
CA ASP A 172 -5.61 14.40 7.13
C ASP A 172 -5.92 15.20 8.40
N GLY A 173 -5.20 14.89 9.48
CA GLY A 173 -5.37 15.56 10.78
C GLY A 173 -6.62 15.15 11.56
N ASP A 174 -7.50 14.32 10.99
CA ASP A 174 -8.63 13.75 11.72
C ASP A 174 -8.12 12.82 12.83
N PHE A 175 -8.86 12.73 13.93
CA PHE A 175 -8.62 11.71 14.95
C PHE A 175 -9.33 10.41 14.58
N VAL A 176 -8.69 9.27 14.84
CA VAL A 176 -9.34 7.97 14.69
C VAL A 176 -10.48 7.86 15.71
N PRO A 177 -11.72 7.54 15.28
CA PRO A 177 -12.85 7.38 16.20
C PRO A 177 -12.61 6.25 17.20
N GLY A 178 -13.15 6.42 18.40
CA GLY A 178 -13.04 5.42 19.47
C GLY A 178 -11.72 5.43 20.22
N THR A 179 -10.71 6.21 19.80
CA THR A 179 -9.38 6.18 20.44
C THR A 179 -9.12 7.38 21.36
N GLY A 180 -10.17 8.07 21.83
CA GLY A 180 -10.05 9.22 22.74
C GLY A 180 -9.17 10.37 22.22
N LYS A 181 -9.11 10.59 20.90
CA LYS A 181 -8.22 11.56 20.21
C LYS A 181 -6.72 11.31 20.37
N LYS A 182 -6.33 10.07 20.70
CA LYS A 182 -4.93 9.69 20.88
C LYS A 182 -4.22 9.35 19.56
N ILE A 183 -4.96 9.09 18.49
CA ILE A 183 -4.43 8.65 17.21
C ILE A 183 -4.88 9.62 16.12
N THR A 184 -3.90 10.18 15.42
CA THR A 184 -4.11 11.17 14.36
C THR A 184 -3.82 10.53 13.00
N VAL A 185 -4.68 10.81 12.03
CA VAL A 185 -4.56 10.35 10.65
C VAL A 185 -3.60 11.27 9.89
N VAL A 186 -2.69 10.69 9.12
CA VAL A 186 -1.80 11.40 8.18
C VAL A 186 -2.04 10.82 6.80
N GLU A 187 -2.62 11.59 5.88
CA GLU A 187 -2.80 11.15 4.50
C GLU A 187 -1.46 11.02 3.78
N THR A 188 -1.24 9.86 3.16
CA THR A 188 0.00 9.49 2.49
C THR A 188 -0.25 8.87 1.12
N PRO A 189 -0.96 9.58 0.22
CA PRO A 189 -1.28 9.07 -1.11
C PRO A 189 -0.01 8.71 -1.90
N GLY A 190 -0.14 7.72 -2.77
CA GLY A 190 0.91 7.30 -3.69
C GLY A 190 0.90 5.79 -3.90
N HIS A 191 1.05 5.02 -2.82
CA HIS A 191 0.87 3.55 -2.87
C HIS A 191 -0.56 3.20 -3.30
N THR A 192 -1.53 3.84 -2.65
CA THR A 192 -2.92 3.94 -3.10
C THR A 192 -3.38 5.40 -3.00
N PRO A 193 -4.51 5.80 -3.63
CA PRO A 193 -4.97 7.18 -3.61
C PRO A 193 -5.39 7.67 -2.22
N GLY A 194 -5.83 6.77 -1.34
CA GLY A 194 -6.31 7.10 0.00
C GLY A 194 -5.51 6.48 1.13
N HIS A 195 -4.27 6.07 0.87
CA HIS A 195 -3.41 5.50 1.90
C HIS A 195 -3.27 6.49 3.07
N ILE A 196 -3.36 5.96 4.30
CA ILE A 196 -3.17 6.72 5.54
C ILE A 196 -2.14 6.05 6.44
N CYS A 197 -1.31 6.87 7.07
CA CYS A 197 -0.53 6.50 8.25
C CYS A 197 -1.28 6.93 9.52
N LEU A 198 -1.04 6.23 10.63
CA LEU A 198 -1.64 6.57 11.92
C LEU A 198 -0.55 6.93 12.94
N LYS A 199 -0.57 8.17 13.42
CA LYS A 199 0.33 8.62 14.49
C LYS A 199 -0.31 8.41 15.84
N TYR A 200 0.33 7.63 16.72
CA TYR A 200 -0.10 7.46 18.10
C TYR A 200 0.89 8.17 19.03
N ASP A 201 0.64 9.47 19.23
CA ASP A 201 1.61 10.39 19.83
C ASP A 201 1.99 9.99 21.28
N ASN A 202 1.03 9.55 22.09
CA ASN A 202 1.29 9.11 23.47
C ASN A 202 2.22 7.89 23.56
N ARG A 203 2.26 7.06 22.51
CA ARG A 203 3.14 5.90 22.42
C ARG A 203 4.42 6.19 21.63
N ARG A 204 4.53 7.38 21.02
CA ARG A 204 5.62 7.77 20.13
C ARG A 204 5.83 6.74 19.00
N VAL A 205 4.74 6.26 18.41
CA VAL A 205 4.75 5.33 17.30
C VAL A 205 3.96 5.85 16.10
N VAL A 206 4.33 5.39 14.91
CA VAL A 206 3.54 5.57 13.68
C VAL A 206 3.28 4.21 13.03
N MET A 207 2.01 3.89 12.80
CA MET A 207 1.63 2.78 11.94
C MET A 207 1.72 3.27 10.49
N SER A 208 2.74 2.80 9.76
CA SER A 208 3.07 3.33 8.43
C SER A 208 2.35 2.62 7.29
N GLY A 209 1.63 1.53 7.57
CA GLY A 209 1.05 0.68 6.53
C GLY A 209 2.12 0.28 5.52
N ASP A 210 1.84 0.57 4.25
CA ASP A 210 2.72 0.38 3.11
C ASP A 210 3.34 1.69 2.61
N HIS A 211 3.31 2.78 3.40
CA HIS A 211 4.00 4.01 3.03
C HIS A 211 5.51 3.92 3.24
N VAL A 212 5.95 3.34 4.37
CA VAL A 212 7.36 3.17 4.72
C VAL A 212 7.59 1.79 5.32
N LEU A 213 8.39 0.98 4.62
CA LEU A 213 8.81 -0.37 5.03
C LEU A 213 10.32 -0.39 5.29
N PRO A 214 10.84 -1.25 6.20
CA PRO A 214 12.22 -1.17 6.68
C PRO A 214 13.26 -1.56 5.63
N ARG A 215 12.93 -2.44 4.68
CA ARG A 215 13.92 -2.97 3.73
C ARG A 215 13.47 -2.84 2.29
N ILE A 216 12.24 -3.22 1.96
CA ILE A 216 11.72 -3.08 0.59
C ILE A 216 11.17 -1.68 0.33
N SER A 217 11.11 -1.29 -0.95
CA SER A 217 10.33 -0.13 -1.37
C SER A 217 8.90 -0.58 -1.66
N PRO A 218 7.87 0.07 -1.07
CA PRO A 218 6.49 -0.14 -1.48
C PRO A 218 6.32 0.12 -2.97
N ASN A 219 5.44 -0.65 -3.62
CA ASN A 219 5.16 -0.44 -5.03
C ASN A 219 4.31 0.83 -5.21
N VAL A 220 4.62 1.64 -6.24
CA VAL A 220 3.83 2.82 -6.60
C VAL A 220 3.32 2.62 -8.01
N SER A 221 2.02 2.33 -8.15
CA SER A 221 1.42 1.90 -9.41
C SER A 221 0.52 2.97 -10.02
N LEU A 222 0.64 3.16 -11.34
CA LEU A 222 -0.35 3.93 -12.10
C LEU A 222 -1.58 3.07 -12.40
N GLU A 223 -2.58 3.19 -11.55
CA GLU A 223 -3.84 2.45 -11.66
C GLU A 223 -4.83 3.12 -12.62
N MET A 224 -5.79 2.33 -13.15
CA MET A 224 -6.73 2.83 -14.16
C MET A 224 -7.69 3.89 -13.60
N ARG A 225 -8.01 3.80 -12.31
CA ARG A 225 -8.93 4.68 -11.59
C ARG A 225 -8.33 5.22 -10.30
N GLY A 226 -7.01 5.21 -10.22
CA GLY A 226 -6.26 5.68 -9.07
C GLY A 226 -5.83 7.14 -9.20
N ASP A 227 -4.78 7.47 -8.46
CA ASP A 227 -4.09 8.73 -8.54
C ASP A 227 -3.48 8.89 -9.94
N PRO A 228 -3.72 10.01 -10.64
CA PRO A 228 -3.20 10.20 -11.98
C PRO A 228 -1.69 10.58 -11.99
N ASP A 229 -1.06 10.86 -10.85
CA ASP A 229 0.40 11.05 -10.70
C ASP A 229 0.92 10.46 -9.37
N PRO A 230 0.85 9.12 -9.21
CA PRO A 230 1.01 8.46 -7.91
C PRO A 230 2.44 8.56 -7.36
N LEU A 231 3.45 8.62 -8.23
CA LEU A 231 4.83 8.77 -7.78
C LEU A 231 5.11 10.18 -7.24
N ARG A 232 4.52 11.22 -7.84
CA ARG A 232 4.56 12.55 -7.25
C ARG A 232 3.93 12.56 -5.86
N SER A 233 2.71 12.05 -5.75
CA SER A 233 1.99 11.97 -4.47
C SER A 233 2.78 11.19 -3.42
N CYS A 234 3.41 10.06 -3.81
CA CYS A 234 4.26 9.29 -2.92
C CYS A 234 5.46 10.12 -2.41
N LEU A 235 6.16 10.81 -3.32
CA LEU A 235 7.31 11.66 -2.97
C LEU A 235 6.90 12.83 -2.06
N GLU A 236 5.76 13.47 -2.32
CA GLU A 236 5.20 14.53 -1.45
C GLU A 236 4.75 13.96 -0.09
N SER A 237 4.20 12.75 -0.06
CA SER A 237 3.82 12.05 1.18
C SER A 237 5.03 11.62 2.01
N LEU A 238 6.16 11.32 1.38
CA LEU A 238 7.42 11.04 2.05
C LEU A 238 7.95 12.30 2.77
N ASP A 239 7.75 13.51 2.21
CA ASP A 239 8.18 14.78 2.83
C ASP A 239 7.55 15.00 4.21
N ARG A 240 6.36 14.43 4.45
CA ARG A 240 5.62 14.55 5.71
C ARG A 240 6.34 13.95 6.92
N PHE A 241 7.36 13.12 6.69
CA PHE A 241 8.11 12.41 7.74
C PHE A 241 9.62 12.72 7.75
N GLU A 242 10.11 13.68 6.96
CA GLU A 242 11.55 14.00 6.87
C GLU A 242 12.16 14.54 8.18
N GLY A 243 11.35 15.01 9.12
CA GLY A 243 11.84 15.60 10.39
C GLY A 243 11.78 14.68 11.61
N ASP A 244 11.18 13.49 11.51
CA ASP A 244 10.88 12.67 12.68
C ASP A 244 11.82 11.45 12.76
N ASN A 245 12.71 11.46 13.74
CA ASN A 245 13.64 10.35 14.01
C ASN A 245 13.30 9.57 15.27
N GLU A 246 12.36 10.09 16.05
CA GLU A 246 12.09 9.62 17.41
C GLU A 246 10.95 8.60 17.45
N LEU A 247 10.05 8.65 16.47
CA LEU A 247 8.97 7.69 16.34
C LEU A 247 9.50 6.29 16.00
N GLU A 248 8.96 5.30 16.70
CA GLU A 248 9.05 3.91 16.23
C GLU A 248 8.04 3.70 15.10
N VAL A 249 8.51 3.14 13.99
CA VAL A 249 7.70 2.79 12.82
C VAL A 249 7.18 1.38 12.98
N LEU A 250 5.86 1.25 12.82
CA LEU A 250 5.10 0.02 12.86
C LEU A 250 4.57 -0.27 11.43
N PRO A 251 5.38 -0.90 10.56
CA PRO A 251 5.00 -1.19 9.19
C PRO A 251 4.03 -2.37 9.08
N ALA A 252 3.22 -2.42 8.04
CA ALA A 252 2.36 -3.58 7.79
C ALA A 252 3.15 -4.84 7.39
N HIS A 253 4.40 -4.70 6.98
CA HIS A 253 5.24 -5.83 6.60
C HIS A 253 6.65 -5.77 7.19
N GLU A 254 7.32 -6.93 7.17
CA GLU A 254 8.68 -7.12 7.66
C GLU A 254 8.76 -6.95 9.19
N TYR A 255 9.27 -5.83 9.70
CA TYR A 255 9.58 -5.63 11.13
C TYR A 255 9.68 -4.16 11.54
N ARG A 256 9.42 -3.88 12.82
CA ARG A 256 9.48 -2.53 13.41
C ARG A 256 10.90 -1.95 13.46
N PHE A 257 11.00 -0.62 13.33
CA PHE A 257 12.29 0.09 13.36
C PHE A 257 12.15 1.57 13.77
N LYS A 258 13.28 2.21 14.08
CA LYS A 258 13.46 3.66 14.25
C LYS A 258 14.43 4.23 13.21
N GLY A 259 14.41 5.55 13.03
CA GLY A 259 15.16 6.26 12.00
C GLY A 259 14.34 6.45 10.73
N LEU A 260 13.08 6.89 10.91
CA LEU A 260 12.11 7.12 9.84
C LEU A 260 12.62 8.13 8.81
N ALA A 261 13.17 9.27 9.24
CA ALA A 261 13.72 10.27 8.29
C ALA A 261 14.83 9.68 7.41
N GLN A 262 15.74 8.87 7.97
CA GLN A 262 16.76 8.19 7.18
C GLN A 262 16.12 7.28 6.13
N ARG A 263 15.13 6.47 6.53
CA ARG A 263 14.46 5.54 5.62
C ARG A 263 13.68 6.27 4.51
N VAL A 264 13.05 7.39 4.85
CA VAL A 264 12.38 8.29 3.88
C VAL A 264 13.36 8.79 2.82
N GLN A 265 14.54 9.27 3.23
CA GLN A 265 15.57 9.71 2.29
C GLN A 265 16.07 8.57 1.39
N GLU A 266 16.24 7.37 1.94
CA GLU A 266 16.59 6.18 1.15
C GLU A 266 15.51 5.86 0.10
N LEU A 267 14.23 5.83 0.49
CA LEU A 267 13.11 5.57 -0.43
C LEU A 267 13.02 6.62 -1.54
N ARG A 268 13.14 7.91 -1.19
CA ARG A 268 13.19 9.01 -2.16
C ARG A 268 14.35 8.85 -3.14
N SER A 269 15.55 8.55 -2.63
CA SER A 269 16.74 8.38 -3.47
C SER A 269 16.58 7.21 -4.45
N LEU A 270 16.00 6.09 -3.99
CA LEU A 270 15.71 4.93 -4.84
C LEU A 270 14.69 5.26 -5.93
N ALA A 271 13.61 5.96 -5.59
CA ALA A 271 12.58 6.38 -6.53
C ALA A 271 13.12 7.35 -7.59
N LEU A 272 13.92 8.35 -7.19
CA LEU A 272 14.51 9.30 -8.13
C LEU A 272 15.56 8.64 -9.04
N ALA A 273 16.40 7.76 -8.49
CA ALA A 273 17.36 7.00 -9.30
C ALA A 273 16.68 6.10 -10.34
N ARG A 274 15.51 5.56 -10.00
CA ARG A 274 14.66 4.80 -10.93
C ARG A 274 14.06 5.71 -12.02
N SER A 275 13.60 6.91 -11.67
CA SER A 275 13.16 7.91 -12.64
C SER A 275 14.27 8.31 -13.61
N ASP A 276 15.51 8.46 -13.14
CA ASP A 276 16.68 8.74 -13.99
C ASP A 276 16.97 7.59 -14.96
N GLU A 277 16.86 6.33 -14.50
CA GLU A 277 16.98 5.14 -15.35
C GLU A 277 15.91 5.13 -16.46
N VAL A 278 14.65 5.45 -16.11
CA VAL A 278 13.54 5.56 -17.06
C VAL A 278 13.79 6.69 -18.06
N ALA A 279 14.24 7.86 -17.62
CA ALA A 279 14.54 9.01 -18.48
C ALA A 279 15.64 8.68 -19.51
N ALA A 280 16.70 8.00 -19.09
CA ALA A 280 17.76 7.54 -19.98
C ALA A 280 17.23 6.53 -21.03
N LEU A 281 16.34 5.62 -20.61
CA LEU A 281 15.73 4.63 -21.51
C LEU A 281 14.74 5.24 -22.51
N ILE A 282 14.06 6.34 -22.17
CA ILE A 282 13.25 7.12 -23.12
C ILE A 282 14.16 7.66 -24.24
N GLN A 283 15.26 8.31 -23.89
CA GLN A 283 16.18 8.94 -24.85
C GLN A 283 16.87 7.91 -25.77
N ALA A 284 17.11 6.71 -25.26
CA ALA A 284 17.76 5.63 -25.99
C ALA A 284 16.85 4.92 -27.03
N GLN A 285 15.56 5.27 -27.10
CA GLN A 285 14.57 4.58 -27.93
C GLN A 285 13.88 5.54 -28.90
N ARG A 286 13.73 5.13 -30.17
CA ARG A 286 12.98 5.92 -31.17
C ARG A 286 11.47 5.92 -30.91
N GLN A 287 10.95 4.82 -30.38
CA GLN A 287 9.52 4.61 -30.10
C GLN A 287 9.39 3.96 -28.70
N PRO A 288 9.57 4.75 -27.62
CA PRO A 288 9.44 4.23 -26.26
C PRO A 288 7.98 3.88 -25.95
N SER A 289 7.77 2.80 -25.21
CA SER A 289 6.50 2.37 -24.62
C SER A 289 6.73 1.96 -23.17
N VAL A 290 5.67 1.85 -22.37
CA VAL A 290 5.78 1.32 -21.00
C VAL A 290 6.44 -0.06 -21.01
N TRP A 291 6.00 -0.95 -21.91
CA TRP A 291 6.58 -2.29 -22.08
C TRP A 291 8.06 -2.26 -22.44
N SER A 292 8.45 -1.49 -23.46
CA SER A 292 9.83 -1.49 -23.95
C SER A 292 10.82 -0.90 -22.94
N ILE A 293 10.35 0.04 -22.11
CA ILE A 293 11.11 0.58 -20.98
C ILE A 293 11.17 -0.45 -19.84
N ALA A 294 10.02 -0.97 -19.40
CA ALA A 294 9.94 -1.96 -18.32
C ALA A 294 10.86 -3.16 -18.59
N LYS A 295 10.91 -3.64 -19.85
CA LYS A 295 11.78 -4.74 -20.27
C LYS A 295 13.28 -4.48 -20.06
N ARG A 296 13.71 -3.22 -20.09
CA ARG A 296 15.12 -2.82 -19.96
C ARG A 296 15.51 -2.33 -18.57
N LEU A 297 14.53 -2.09 -17.71
CA LEU A 297 14.75 -1.74 -16.31
C LEU A 297 15.37 -2.90 -15.54
N ARG A 298 16.12 -2.58 -14.49
CA ARG A 298 16.64 -3.59 -13.55
C ARG A 298 15.52 -4.15 -12.67
N TRP A 299 15.40 -5.48 -12.63
CA TRP A 299 14.48 -6.21 -11.75
C TRP A 299 15.25 -7.30 -11.00
N SER A 300 14.90 -7.55 -9.74
CA SER A 300 15.64 -8.47 -8.85
C SER A 300 15.82 -9.89 -9.40
N ARG A 301 14.85 -10.38 -10.18
CA ARG A 301 14.89 -11.69 -10.86
C ARG A 301 14.91 -11.57 -12.39
N GLY A 302 15.09 -10.36 -12.92
CA GLY A 302 15.01 -10.06 -14.35
C GLY A 302 13.58 -10.00 -14.88
N PHE A 303 13.37 -9.23 -15.95
CA PHE A 303 12.05 -8.99 -16.54
C PHE A 303 11.39 -10.26 -17.08
N GLU A 304 12.16 -11.16 -17.68
CA GLU A 304 11.64 -12.41 -18.27
C GLU A 304 11.06 -13.39 -17.23
N SER A 305 11.34 -13.19 -15.95
CA SER A 305 10.74 -13.96 -14.85
C SER A 305 9.37 -13.44 -14.40
N LEU A 306 8.97 -12.25 -14.88
CA LEU A 306 7.75 -11.59 -14.44
C LEU A 306 6.54 -12.14 -15.18
N GLY A 307 5.57 -12.60 -14.39
CA GLY A 307 4.28 -13.05 -14.88
C GLY A 307 3.12 -12.65 -13.97
N GLY A 308 1.91 -12.78 -14.48
CA GLY A 308 0.65 -12.39 -13.84
C GLY A 308 0.73 -11.02 -13.16
N LEU A 309 0.35 -10.99 -11.87
CA LEU A 309 0.39 -9.80 -11.03
C LEU A 309 1.77 -9.13 -10.97
N GLN A 310 2.88 -9.88 -11.00
CA GLN A 310 4.22 -9.29 -10.93
C GLN A 310 4.55 -8.49 -12.20
N LEU A 311 4.13 -9.00 -13.36
CA LEU A 311 4.27 -8.26 -14.62
C LEU A 311 3.42 -6.98 -14.58
N ARG A 312 2.17 -7.09 -14.12
CA ARG A 312 1.27 -5.94 -13.95
C ARG A 312 1.91 -4.85 -13.07
N LEU A 313 2.41 -5.21 -11.89
CA LEU A 313 3.02 -4.27 -10.95
C LEU A 313 4.25 -3.59 -11.57
N ALA A 314 5.08 -4.34 -12.29
CA ALA A 314 6.24 -3.79 -12.99
C ALA A 314 5.87 -2.78 -14.08
N LEU A 315 4.83 -3.08 -14.88
CA LEU A 315 4.33 -2.18 -15.92
C LEU A 315 3.70 -0.92 -15.32
N SER A 316 2.87 -1.07 -14.30
CA SER A 316 2.22 0.04 -13.60
C SER A 316 3.21 0.94 -12.87
N GLU A 317 4.26 0.38 -12.27
CA GLU A 317 5.37 1.14 -11.67
C GLU A 317 6.15 1.93 -12.73
N THR A 318 6.48 1.27 -13.85
CA THR A 318 7.14 1.94 -14.99
C THR A 318 6.29 3.10 -15.50
N ALA A 319 4.97 2.90 -15.63
CA ALA A 319 4.02 3.92 -16.04
C ALA A 319 3.93 5.08 -15.02
N ALA A 320 4.02 4.81 -13.72
CA ALA A 320 4.07 5.85 -12.68
C ALA A 320 5.33 6.73 -12.81
N HIS A 321 6.51 6.14 -13.06
CA HIS A 321 7.73 6.91 -13.32
C HIS A 321 7.64 7.76 -14.59
N LEU A 322 7.10 7.21 -15.67
CA LEU A 322 6.87 7.95 -16.90
C LEU A 322 5.93 9.14 -16.67
N GLN A 323 4.84 8.92 -15.93
CA GLN A 323 3.89 9.97 -15.62
C GLN A 323 4.53 11.08 -14.76
N TYR A 324 5.32 10.72 -13.76
CA TYR A 324 6.09 11.67 -12.96
C TYR A 324 7.06 12.50 -13.80
N LEU A 325 7.78 11.86 -14.74
CA LEU A 325 8.68 12.56 -15.66
C LEU A 325 7.91 13.55 -16.54
N ARG A 326 6.75 13.15 -17.08
CA ARG A 326 5.88 14.04 -17.85
C ARG A 326 5.44 15.26 -17.03
N THR A 327 4.95 15.06 -15.81
CA THR A 327 4.42 16.15 -14.99
C THR A 327 5.51 17.03 -14.39
N THR A 328 6.76 16.56 -14.33
CA THR A 328 7.95 17.35 -13.96
C THR A 328 8.59 18.08 -15.15
N GLY A 329 8.03 17.97 -16.35
CA GLY A 329 8.43 18.73 -17.53
C GLY A 329 9.28 17.96 -18.55
N ASN A 330 9.59 16.68 -18.30
CA ASN A 330 10.24 15.82 -19.29
C ASN A 330 9.20 15.33 -20.31
N SER A 331 9.10 16.06 -21.42
CA SER A 331 8.16 15.74 -22.50
C SER A 331 8.60 14.49 -23.26
N HIS A 332 7.73 13.49 -23.32
CA HIS A 332 7.94 12.25 -24.08
C HIS A 332 6.66 11.76 -24.76
N GLY A 333 6.82 11.03 -25.87
CA GLY A 333 5.72 10.54 -26.71
C GLY A 333 5.06 9.22 -26.25
N VAL A 334 5.39 8.70 -25.07
CA VAL A 334 4.79 7.44 -24.57
C VAL A 334 3.27 7.57 -24.42
N GLU A 335 2.53 6.69 -25.08
CA GLU A 335 1.07 6.66 -25.10
C GLU A 335 0.46 5.94 -23.87
N GLY A 336 -0.87 6.02 -23.71
CA GLY A 336 -1.60 5.30 -22.67
C GLY A 336 -1.43 5.83 -21.24
N LEU A 337 -0.86 7.02 -21.09
CA LEU A 337 -0.65 7.71 -19.82
C LEU A 337 -1.60 8.92 -19.67
N PRO A 338 -2.06 9.26 -18.45
CA PRO A 338 -2.98 10.38 -18.23
C PRO A 338 -2.48 11.71 -18.81
N LEU A 339 -3.43 12.48 -19.37
CA LEU A 339 -3.20 13.85 -19.83
C LEU A 339 -3.47 14.81 -18.67
N ILE A 340 -2.42 15.11 -17.90
CA ILE A 340 -2.46 16.12 -16.84
C ILE A 340 -1.52 17.26 -17.25
N SER A 341 -1.97 18.50 -17.09
CA SER A 341 -1.09 19.66 -17.25
C SER A 341 0.06 19.59 -16.23
N PRO A 342 1.28 19.98 -16.59
CA PRO A 342 2.36 20.15 -15.62
C PRO A 342 1.89 21.07 -14.47
N ARG A 343 2.11 20.68 -13.22
CA ARG A 343 2.01 21.62 -12.10
C ARG A 343 3.31 22.43 -12.05
N PRO A 344 3.27 23.76 -11.84
CA PRO A 344 4.48 24.55 -11.70
C PRO A 344 5.35 23.98 -10.57
N SER A 345 6.67 23.95 -10.75
CA SER A 345 7.58 23.43 -9.73
C SER A 345 7.51 24.29 -8.47
N ALA A 346 7.66 23.65 -7.30
CA ALA A 346 7.71 24.33 -6.01
C ALA A 346 8.89 25.33 -5.88
N SER A 347 9.82 25.33 -6.84
CA SER A 347 10.90 26.31 -6.97
C SER A 347 10.48 27.65 -7.60
N GLN A 348 9.18 27.89 -7.84
CA GLN A 348 8.63 29.13 -8.37
C GLN A 348 7.55 29.79 -7.48
N ILE A 349 7.49 29.46 -6.19
CA ILE A 349 6.60 30.14 -5.21
C ILE A 349 7.44 30.76 -4.10
#